data_AF-A0A550GCR4-F1
#
_entry.id   AF-A0A550GCR4-F1
#
_cell.length_a   1.000
_cell.length_b   1.000
_cell.length_c   1.000
_cell.angle_alpha   90.00
_cell.angle_beta   90.00
_cell.angle_gamma   90.00
#
_symmetry.space_group_name_H-M   'P 1'
#
loop_
_entity.id
_entity.type
_entity.pdbx_description
1 polymer ?
#
loop_
_entity_poly.entity_id
_entity_poly.type
_entity_poly.pdbx_seq_one_letter_code
_entity_poly.pdbx_strand_id
1 'polypeptide(L)'
;MFTHNFQGEKLVEHLSLYIKVETRWEKANTMRYCPECGGELHYVSQTKRYVCKSCGLSLTPQELYEIREKNRPSYETPEEQHQQQRKDYLKWWLGKKK
;
A
#
# COMPACT_ATOMS: atom_id res chain seq x y z
N MET A 1 35.12 50.04 8.27
CA MET A 1 34.11 49.54 9.22
C MET A 1 33.08 48.74 8.42
N PHE A 2 33.29 47.44 8.23
CA PHE A 2 32.32 46.57 7.56
C PHE A 2 31.96 45.46 8.53
N THR A 3 30.95 45.73 9.36
CA THR A 3 30.30 44.71 10.18
C THR A 3 29.48 43.82 9.25
N HIS A 4 30.08 42.72 8.79
CA HIS A 4 29.36 41.69 8.06
C HIS A 4 28.29 41.09 8.98
N ASN A 5 27.05 41.28 8.57
CA ASN A 5 25.82 40.78 9.16
C ASN A 5 25.73 39.25 8.94
N PHE A 6 26.57 38.48 9.63
CA PHE A 6 26.84 37.05 9.37
C PHE A 6 25.91 36.09 10.15
N GLN A 7 24.78 36.57 10.66
CA GLN A 7 23.87 35.80 11.52
C GLN A 7 22.44 35.65 10.97
N GLY A 8 22.12 36.23 9.82
CA GLY A 8 20.80 36.08 9.17
C GLY A 8 20.67 34.83 8.28
N GLU A 9 21.76 34.35 7.69
CA GLU A 9 21.72 33.27 6.68
C GLU A 9 21.51 31.87 7.29
N LYS A 10 22.00 31.63 8.52
CA LYS A 10 21.86 30.31 9.17
C LYS A 10 20.42 29.99 9.61
N LEU A 11 19.60 31.00 9.85
CA LEU A 11 18.20 30.83 10.27
C LEU A 11 17.29 30.43 9.10
N VAL A 12 17.53 30.98 7.90
CA VAL A 12 16.73 30.65 6.70
C VAL A 12 16.98 29.23 6.20
N GLU A 13 18.21 28.70 6.35
CA GLU A 13 18.53 27.31 6.00
C GLU A 13 17.86 26.31 6.94
N HIS A 14 17.82 26.59 8.24
CA HIS A 14 17.22 25.69 9.23
C HIS A 14 15.68 25.65 9.14
N LEU A 15 15.04 26.80 8.85
CA LEU A 15 13.60 26.88 8.55
C LEU A 15 13.24 26.14 7.23
N SER A 16 14.08 26.25 6.20
CA SER A 16 13.90 25.54 4.93
C SER A 16 13.99 24.02 5.10
N LEU A 17 14.90 23.54 5.96
CA LEU A 17 14.97 22.12 6.33
C LEU A 17 13.73 21.65 7.09
N TYR A 18 13.18 22.47 7.99
CA TYR A 18 11.96 22.13 8.74
C TYR A 18 10.73 21.98 7.82
N ILE A 19 10.53 22.93 6.89
CA ILE A 19 9.45 22.89 5.89
C ILE A 19 9.60 21.67 4.94
N LYS A 20 10.85 21.29 4.59
CA LYS A 20 11.12 20.07 3.79
C LYS A 20 10.82 18.77 4.53
N VAL A 21 10.94 18.74 5.85
CA VAL A 21 10.57 17.55 6.65
C VAL A 21 9.05 17.41 6.73
N GLU A 22 8.29 18.49 6.93
CA GLU A 22 6.80 18.44 6.96
C GLU A 22 6.21 17.94 5.63
N THR A 23 6.70 18.46 4.50
CA THR A 23 6.25 18.05 3.16
C THR A 23 6.61 16.60 2.78
N ARG A 24 7.53 15.96 3.51
CA ARG A 24 7.91 14.55 3.32
C ARG A 24 6.93 13.58 3.99
N TRP A 25 6.20 14.01 5.03
CA TRP A 25 5.21 13.19 5.72
C TRP A 25 3.78 13.38 5.17
N GLU A 26 3.44 14.56 4.65
CA GLU A 26 2.15 14.79 3.97
C GLU A 26 1.99 13.96 2.68
N LYS A 27 3.11 13.59 2.04
CA LYS A 27 3.12 12.82 0.79
C LYS A 27 2.85 11.33 0.95
N ALA A 28 2.88 10.79 2.17
CA ALA A 28 2.56 9.39 2.44
C ALA A 28 1.04 9.11 2.52
N ASN A 29 0.18 10.13 2.30
CA ASN A 29 -1.24 10.02 2.60
C ASN A 29 -2.14 9.38 1.52
N THR A 30 -1.77 9.13 0.26
CA THR A 30 -2.90 8.89 -0.69
C THR A 30 -2.69 8.02 -1.93
N MET A 31 -2.18 6.80 -1.77
CA MET A 31 -2.42 5.77 -2.78
C MET A 31 -3.13 4.57 -2.16
N ARG A 32 -4.37 4.79 -1.69
CA ARG A 32 -5.31 3.70 -1.42
C ARG A 32 -5.93 3.30 -2.76
N TYR A 33 -5.52 2.16 -3.28
CA TYR A 33 -6.05 1.62 -4.53
C TYR A 33 -7.28 0.75 -4.26
N CYS A 34 -8.20 0.76 -5.22
CA CYS A 34 -9.34 -0.14 -5.27
C CYS A 34 -8.86 -1.57 -5.57
N PRO A 35 -9.27 -2.57 -4.77
CA PRO A 35 -8.89 -3.96 -5.01
C PRO A 35 -9.48 -4.54 -6.31
N GLU A 36 -10.54 -3.93 -6.87
CA GLU A 36 -11.21 -4.43 -8.09
C GLU A 36 -10.65 -3.83 -9.38
N CYS A 37 -10.38 -2.52 -9.40
CA CYS A 37 -10.00 -1.81 -10.63
C CYS A 37 -8.65 -1.08 -10.54
N GLY A 38 -7.97 -1.10 -9.39
CA GLY A 38 -6.73 -0.36 -9.16
C GLY A 38 -6.89 1.17 -9.10
N GLY A 39 -8.12 1.69 -9.23
CA GLY A 39 -8.42 3.12 -9.21
C GLY A 39 -8.25 3.77 -7.84
N GLU A 40 -8.30 5.10 -7.81
CA GLU A 40 -8.16 5.89 -6.59
C GLU A 40 -9.38 5.71 -5.67
N LEU A 41 -9.10 5.40 -4.39
CA LEU A 41 -10.09 5.23 -3.36
C LEU A 41 -10.13 6.48 -2.46
N HIS A 42 -11.28 7.15 -2.41
CA HIS A 42 -11.48 8.37 -1.62
C HIS A 42 -12.22 8.06 -0.32
N TYR A 43 -11.74 8.58 0.81
CA TYR A 43 -12.43 8.42 2.09
C TYR A 43 -13.46 9.53 2.31
N VAL A 44 -14.72 9.15 2.49
CA VAL A 44 -15.82 10.05 2.83
C VAL A 44 -16.06 9.97 4.34
N SER A 45 -15.64 11.01 5.06
CA SER A 45 -15.71 11.07 6.53
C SER A 45 -17.14 11.06 7.06
N GLN A 46 -18.08 11.69 6.35
CA GLN A 46 -19.50 11.77 6.74
C GLN A 46 -20.13 10.39 6.92
N THR A 47 -19.85 9.48 5.98
CA THR A 47 -20.38 8.12 5.97
C THR A 47 -19.39 7.09 6.49
N LYS A 48 -18.17 7.51 6.86
CA LYS A 48 -17.04 6.65 7.23
C LYS A 48 -16.79 5.52 6.21
N ARG A 49 -16.87 5.86 4.93
CA ARG A 49 -16.78 4.89 3.82
C ARG A 49 -15.71 5.30 2.84
N TYR A 50 -15.11 4.32 2.21
CA TYR A 50 -14.25 4.49 1.06
C TYR A 50 -15.07 4.34 -0.22
N VAL A 51 -14.90 5.26 -1.17
CA VAL A 51 -15.57 5.24 -2.47
C VAL A 51 -14.53 5.30 -3.57
N CYS A 52 -14.56 4.35 -4.51
CA CYS A 52 -13.71 4.38 -5.68
C CYS A 52 -14.24 5.38 -6.73
N LYS A 53 -13.37 6.27 -7.22
CA LYS A 53 -13.74 7.23 -8.27
C LYS A 53 -13.95 6.59 -9.65
N SER A 54 -13.37 5.41 -9.90
CA SER A 54 -13.39 4.76 -11.21
C SER A 54 -14.54 3.77 -11.37
N CYS A 55 -14.77 2.88 -10.39
CA CYS A 55 -15.81 1.84 -10.47
C CYS A 55 -17.03 2.13 -9.56
N GLY A 56 -17.00 3.18 -8.74
CA GLY A 56 -18.10 3.50 -7.82
C GLY A 56 -18.22 2.59 -6.60
N LEU A 57 -17.27 1.68 -6.39
CA LEU A 57 -17.28 0.75 -5.26
C LEU A 57 -17.24 1.50 -3.93
N SER A 58 -18.25 1.27 -3.08
CA SER A 58 -18.32 1.84 -1.73
C SER A 58 -18.11 0.75 -0.66
N LEU A 59 -17.06 0.89 0.15
CA LEU A 59 -16.68 -0.09 1.18
C LEU A 59 -16.50 0.59 2.52
N THR A 60 -16.79 -0.12 3.60
CA THR A 60 -16.32 0.26 4.93
C THR A 60 -14.82 -0.02 5.08
N PRO A 61 -14.13 0.59 6.06
CA PRO A 61 -12.73 0.30 6.33
C PRO A 61 -12.46 -1.19 6.62
N GLN A 62 -13.40 -1.86 7.30
CA GLN A 62 -13.29 -3.28 7.64
C GLN A 62 -13.38 -4.16 6.39
N GLU A 63 -14.40 -3.96 5.55
CA GLU A 63 -14.57 -4.71 4.30
C GLU A 63 -13.35 -4.55 3.39
N LEU A 64 -12.80 -3.33 3.30
CA LEU A 64 -11.60 -3.06 2.52
C LEU A 64 -10.38 -3.85 3.04
N TYR A 65 -10.26 -4.02 4.36
CA TYR A 65 -9.20 -4.84 4.96
C TYR A 65 -9.40 -6.33 4.63
N GLU A 66 -10.62 -6.84 4.79
CA GLU A 66 -10.95 -8.24 4.53
C GLU A 66 -10.70 -8.63 3.06
N ILE A 67 -11.11 -7.78 2.11
CA ILE A 67 -10.86 -8.01 0.69
C ILE A 67 -9.35 -8.03 0.39
N ARG A 68 -8.58 -7.13 1.02
CA ARG A 68 -7.12 -7.09 0.84
C ARG A 68 -6.42 -8.29 1.44
N GLU A 69 -6.87 -8.75 2.60
CA GLU A 69 -6.30 -9.95 3.22
C GLU A 69 -6.59 -11.19 2.36
N LYS A 70 -7.81 -11.29 1.80
CA LYS A 70 -8.17 -12.37 0.89
C LYS A 70 -7.38 -12.34 -0.42
N ASN A 71 -7.15 -11.15 -0.97
CA ASN A 71 -6.38 -10.96 -2.20
C ASN A 71 -4.86 -10.99 -1.97
N ARG A 72 -4.42 -11.10 -0.71
CA ARG A 72 -3.01 -11.20 -0.39
C ARG A 72 -2.47 -12.50 -0.98
N PRO A 73 -1.45 -12.45 -1.84
CA PRO A 73 -0.82 -13.68 -2.31
C PRO A 73 -0.25 -14.40 -1.10
N SER A 74 -0.62 -15.69 -0.93
CA SER A 74 0.07 -16.55 0.02
C SER A 74 1.51 -16.66 -0.48
N TYR A 75 2.46 -16.21 0.31
CA TYR A 75 3.87 -16.44 0.00
C TYR A 75 4.17 -17.88 0.36
N GLU A 76 3.82 -18.81 -0.53
CA GLU A 76 4.22 -20.21 -0.38
C GLU A 76 5.75 -20.25 -0.38
N THR A 77 6.31 -20.85 0.67
CA THR A 77 7.74 -21.11 0.73
C THR A 77 8.14 -22.04 -0.43
N PRO A 78 9.41 -21.98 -0.89
CA PRO A 78 9.90 -22.92 -1.91
C PRO A 78 9.65 -24.39 -1.54
N GLU A 79 9.71 -24.72 -0.24
CA GLU A 79 9.42 -26.05 0.29
C GLU A 79 7.95 -26.46 0.10
N GLU A 80 7.00 -25.56 0.37
CA GLU A 80 5.56 -25.79 0.18
C GLU A 80 5.21 -26.02 -1.30
N GLN A 81 5.81 -25.23 -2.20
CA GLN A 81 5.65 -25.40 -3.65
C GLN A 81 6.13 -26.77 -4.13
N HIS A 82 7.30 -27.22 -3.65
CA HIS A 82 7.83 -28.55 -3.98
C HIS A 82 6.94 -29.68 -3.45
N GLN A 83 6.38 -29.52 -2.25
CA GLN A 83 5.48 -30.52 -1.67
C GLN A 83 4.18 -30.63 -2.48
N GLN A 84 3.63 -29.50 -2.92
CA GLN A 84 2.42 -29.47 -3.74
C GLN A 84 2.62 -30.15 -5.09
N GLN A 85 3.72 -29.84 -5.79
CA GLN A 85 4.10 -30.48 -7.06
C GLN A 85 4.23 -32.01 -6.92
N ARG A 86 4.83 -32.50 -5.84
CA ARG A 86 4.94 -33.95 -5.56
C ARG A 86 3.57 -34.60 -5.36
N LYS A 87 2.67 -33.94 -4.61
CA LYS A 87 1.30 -34.43 -4.39
C LYS A 87 0.53 -34.49 -5.71
N ASP A 88 0.64 -33.45 -6.53
CA ASP A 88 -0.05 -33.38 -7.83
C ASP A 88 0.47 -34.43 -8.81
N TYR A 89 1.80 -34.63 -8.86
CA TYR A 89 2.41 -35.71 -9.65
C TYR A 89 1.93 -37.09 -9.20
N LEU A 90 1.89 -37.34 -7.88
CA LEU A 90 1.45 -38.62 -7.33
C LEU A 90 -0.03 -38.88 -7.64
N LYS A 91 -0.88 -37.84 -7.53
CA LYS A 91 -2.30 -37.91 -7.86
C LYS A 91 -2.53 -38.24 -9.34
N TRP A 92 -1.83 -37.57 -10.24
CA TRP A 92 -1.88 -37.84 -11.69
C TRP A 92 -1.47 -39.29 -12.00
N TRP A 93 -0.35 -39.74 -11.42
CA TRP A 93 0.19 -41.07 -11.68
C TRP A 93 -0.75 -42.18 -11.17
N LEU A 94 -1.31 -42.02 -9.97
CA LEU A 94 -2.29 -42.96 -9.42
C LEU A 94 -3.59 -42.97 -10.23
N GLY A 95 -4.02 -41.81 -10.76
CA GLY A 95 -5.20 -41.71 -11.63
C GLY A 95 -5.05 -42.48 -12.95
N LYS A 96 -3.83 -42.65 -13.45
CA LYS A 96 -3.54 -43.44 -14.66
C LYS A 96 -3.52 -44.96 -14.41
N LYS A 97 -3.46 -45.38 -13.15
CA LYS A 97 -3.29 -46.79 -12.74
C LYS A 97 -4.62 -47.50 -12.50
N LYS A 98 -5.74 -46.84 -12.78
CA LYS A 98 -7.12 -47.32 -12.62
C LYS A 98 -7.82 -47.24 -13.97
#